data_AF-A0A425VUH4-F1
#
_entry.id   AF-A0A425VUH4-F1
#
_cell.length_a   1.000
_cell.length_b   1.000
_cell.length_c   1.000
_cell.angle_alpha   90.00
_cell.angle_beta   90.00
_cell.angle_gamma   90.00
#
_symmetry.space_group_name_H-M   'P 1'
#
loop_
_entity.id
_entity.type
_entity.pdbx_description
1 polymer ?
#
loop_
_entity_poly.entity_id
_entity_poly.type
_entity_poly.pdbx_seq_one_letter_code
_entity_poly.pdbx_strand_id
1 'polypeptide(L)'
;MRWSEEQDDVLRECSFRGAAYARDEIERRCGTAHTLHAVELRASRIHCSLAVQTVCPECGAVGVVINRQTGLCRLCTERYHLEQERAFAEVLERERAEAEDPGRIAEARRERDAQRQRNSRTCRRYGLPSRSRRK
;
A
#
# COMPACT_ATOMS: atom_id res chain seq x y z
N MET A 1 19.08 -10.68 -42.86
CA MET A 1 18.34 -11.56 -41.92
C MET A 1 16.85 -11.32 -42.13
N ARG A 2 16.03 -12.38 -42.18
CA ARG A 2 14.58 -12.27 -42.41
C ARG A 2 13.88 -12.11 -41.05
N TRP A 3 12.96 -11.15 -40.95
CA TRP A 3 12.10 -10.98 -39.77
C TRP A 3 11.10 -12.13 -39.68
N SER A 4 10.94 -12.72 -38.49
CA SER A 4 9.91 -13.73 -38.20
C SER A 4 8.66 -13.09 -37.60
N GLU A 5 7.54 -13.81 -37.64
CA GLU A 5 6.30 -13.39 -36.97
C GLU A 5 6.49 -13.25 -35.46
N GLU A 6 7.23 -14.19 -34.85
CA GLU A 6 7.58 -14.13 -33.42
C GLU A 6 8.36 -12.84 -33.06
N GLN A 7 9.27 -12.39 -33.91
CA GLN A 7 9.98 -11.12 -33.70
C GLN A 7 9.02 -9.91 -33.78
N ASP A 8 8.03 -9.96 -34.67
CA ASP A 8 7.01 -8.91 -34.76
C ASP A 8 6.09 -8.91 -33.54
N ASP A 9 5.76 -10.08 -33.00
CA ASP A 9 4.94 -10.19 -31.79
C ASP A 9 5.65 -9.63 -30.56
N VAL A 10 6.94 -10.00 -30.37
CA VAL A 10 7.77 -9.40 -29.32
C VAL A 10 7.84 -7.88 -29.49
N LEU A 11 8.05 -7.41 -30.73
CA LEU A 11 8.09 -5.98 -31.03
C LEU A 11 6.79 -5.27 -30.64
N ARG A 12 5.62 -5.84 -30.94
CA ARG A 12 4.31 -5.28 -30.54
C ARG A 12 4.09 -5.31 -29.04
N GLU A 13 4.48 -6.39 -28.37
CA GLU A 13 4.31 -6.55 -26.93
C GLU A 13 5.06 -5.51 -26.12
N CYS A 14 6.28 -5.14 -26.53
CA CYS A 14 7.13 -4.24 -25.75
C CYS A 14 7.35 -2.86 -26.39
N SER A 15 6.62 -2.55 -27.47
CA SER A 15 6.80 -1.34 -28.28
C SER A 15 6.76 -0.05 -27.44
N PHE A 16 5.90 -0.03 -26.42
CA PHE A 16 5.73 1.08 -25.50
C PHE A 16 6.96 1.36 -24.60
N ARG A 17 7.98 0.52 -24.63
CA ARG A 17 9.26 0.71 -23.91
C ARG A 17 10.37 1.26 -24.81
N GLY A 18 10.08 1.48 -26.09
CA GLY A 18 11.00 2.08 -27.06
C GLY A 18 11.84 1.06 -27.83
N ALA A 19 12.49 1.56 -28.89
CA ALA A 19 13.23 0.75 -29.86
C ALA A 19 14.38 -0.06 -29.24
N ALA A 20 15.11 0.53 -28.30
CA ALA A 20 16.23 -0.14 -27.63
C ALA A 20 15.78 -1.31 -26.77
N TYR A 21 14.72 -1.12 -25.99
CA TYR A 21 14.14 -2.20 -25.20
C TYR A 21 13.64 -3.34 -26.10
N ALA A 22 12.94 -2.99 -27.19
CA ALA A 22 12.42 -3.99 -28.11
C ALA A 22 13.54 -4.77 -28.82
N ARG A 23 14.64 -4.12 -29.21
CA ARG A 23 15.83 -4.78 -29.74
C ARG A 23 16.37 -5.83 -28.76
N ASP A 24 16.61 -5.42 -27.53
CA ASP A 24 17.21 -6.28 -26.51
C ASP A 24 16.28 -7.46 -26.18
N GLU A 25 14.97 -7.22 -26.19
CA GLU A 25 13.98 -8.26 -25.93
C GLU A 25 13.85 -9.26 -27.10
N ILE A 26 13.96 -8.79 -28.34
CA ILE A 26 14.02 -9.66 -29.53
C ILE A 26 15.29 -10.52 -29.49
N GLU A 27 16.44 -9.95 -29.14
CA GLU A 27 17.68 -10.70 -29.00
C GLU A 27 17.56 -11.76 -27.88
N ARG A 28 17.00 -11.37 -26.73
CA ARG A 28 16.82 -12.25 -25.58
C ARG A 28 15.84 -13.40 -25.83
N ARG A 29 14.69 -13.14 -26.49
CA ARG A 29 13.63 -14.14 -26.70
C ARG A 29 13.81 -14.94 -27.99
N CYS A 30 14.14 -14.27 -29.09
CA CYS A 30 14.24 -14.88 -30.41
C CYS A 30 15.68 -15.25 -30.82
N GLY A 31 16.68 -14.97 -29.97
CA GLY A 31 18.09 -15.26 -30.24
C GLY A 31 18.67 -14.48 -31.43
N THR A 32 18.00 -13.41 -31.86
CA THR A 32 18.33 -12.67 -33.08
C THR A 32 18.74 -11.24 -32.74
N ALA A 33 20.00 -10.90 -33.00
CA ALA A 33 20.48 -9.53 -32.84
C ALA A 33 20.10 -8.66 -34.06
N HIS A 34 19.44 -7.53 -33.80
CA HIS A 34 19.14 -6.50 -34.79
C HIS A 34 19.78 -5.18 -34.38
N THR A 35 20.06 -4.32 -35.36
CA THR A 35 20.44 -2.93 -35.06
C THR A 35 19.21 -2.11 -34.66
N LEU A 36 19.39 -1.01 -33.92
CA LEU A 36 18.28 -0.11 -33.56
C LEU A 36 17.52 0.37 -34.80
N HIS A 37 18.27 0.79 -35.83
CA HIS A 37 17.67 1.25 -37.08
C HIS A 37 16.84 0.16 -37.79
N ALA A 38 17.26 -1.11 -37.72
CA ALA A 38 16.49 -2.21 -38.29
C ALA A 38 15.15 -2.41 -37.55
N VAL A 39 15.16 -2.28 -36.21
CA VAL A 39 13.94 -2.36 -35.38
C VAL A 39 12.99 -1.19 -35.70
N GLU A 40 13.52 0.04 -35.78
CA GLU A 40 12.72 1.23 -36.13
C GLU A 40 12.07 1.10 -37.52
N LEU A 41 12.85 0.67 -38.52
CA LEU A 41 12.37 0.47 -39.88
C LEU A 41 11.31 -0.64 -39.92
N ARG A 42 11.48 -1.72 -39.14
CA ARG A 42 10.48 -2.78 -39.05
C ARG A 42 9.20 -2.27 -38.41
N ALA A 43 9.30 -1.59 -37.26
CA ALA A 43 8.16 -1.05 -36.54
C ALA A 43 7.31 -0.12 -37.43
N SER A 44 7.97 0.75 -38.20
CA SER A 44 7.31 1.60 -39.19
C SER A 44 6.53 0.80 -40.24
N ARG A 45 7.15 -0.25 -40.81
CA ARG A 45 6.51 -1.12 -41.81
C ARG A 45 5.31 -1.90 -41.30
N ILE A 46 5.29 -2.25 -40.02
CA ILE A 46 4.18 -3.00 -39.39
C ILE A 46 3.22 -2.08 -38.63
N HIS A 47 3.35 -0.76 -38.77
CA HIS A 47 2.53 0.26 -38.09
C HIS A 47 2.54 0.14 -36.55
N CYS A 48 3.68 -0.24 -35.98
CA CYS A 48 3.87 -0.36 -34.54
C CYS A 48 4.58 0.89 -33.99
N SER A 49 3.93 1.61 -33.07
CA SER A 49 4.52 2.79 -32.43
C SER A 49 5.54 2.39 -31.37
N LEU A 50 6.75 2.97 -31.46
CA LEU A 50 7.83 2.82 -30.48
C LEU A 50 7.91 4.00 -29.50
N ALA A 51 6.85 4.82 -29.42
CA ALA A 51 6.80 5.91 -28.46
C ALA A 51 6.82 5.35 -27.03
N VAL A 52 7.78 5.80 -26.22
CA VAL A 52 7.92 5.38 -24.83
C VAL A 52 6.71 5.88 -24.03
N GLN A 53 6.01 4.96 -23.39
CA GLN A 53 4.87 5.25 -22.51
C GLN A 53 5.22 4.94 -21.07
N THR A 54 4.58 5.66 -20.16
CA THR A 54 4.63 5.38 -18.73
C THR A 54 3.98 4.05 -18.41
N VAL A 55 4.55 3.33 -17.44
CA VAL A 55 4.04 2.03 -16.99
C VAL A 55 3.87 2.07 -15.48
N CYS A 56 2.70 1.67 -14.98
CA CYS A 56 2.51 1.52 -13.54
C CYS A 56 3.42 0.40 -13.01
N PRO A 57 4.26 0.65 -12.00
CA PRO A 57 5.13 -0.39 -11.46
C PRO A 57 4.35 -1.49 -10.72
N GLU A 58 3.18 -1.18 -10.18
CA GLU A 58 2.37 -2.12 -9.40
C GLU A 58 1.54 -3.05 -10.28
N CYS A 59 0.78 -2.48 -11.23
CA CYS A 59 -0.17 -3.26 -12.03
C CYS A 59 0.25 -3.45 -13.50
N GLY A 60 1.38 -2.87 -13.92
CA GLY A 60 1.86 -2.97 -15.30
C GLY A 60 1.04 -2.19 -16.34
N ALA A 61 0.02 -1.42 -15.93
CA ALA A 61 -0.80 -0.65 -16.85
C ALA A 61 0.05 0.38 -17.62
N VAL A 62 -0.09 0.38 -18.95
CA VAL A 62 0.69 1.21 -19.89
C VAL A 62 -0.08 2.49 -20.23
N GLY A 63 0.64 3.60 -20.44
CA GLY A 63 0.07 4.89 -20.83
C GLY A 63 -0.66 5.63 -19.71
N VAL A 64 -0.42 5.23 -18.46
CA VAL A 64 -1.11 5.80 -17.29
C VAL A 64 -0.36 6.99 -16.70
N VAL A 65 -1.11 7.95 -16.14
CA VAL A 65 -0.53 9.05 -15.37
C VAL A 65 -0.14 8.52 -13.99
N ILE A 66 1.14 8.71 -13.64
CA ILE A 66 1.70 8.31 -12.35
C ILE A 66 1.56 9.48 -11.37
N ASN A 67 0.98 9.20 -10.20
CA ASN A 67 0.94 10.15 -9.10
C ASN A 67 2.36 10.33 -8.53
N ARG A 68 2.78 11.58 -8.36
CA ARG A 68 4.14 11.94 -7.92
C ARG A 68 4.44 11.54 -6.47
N GLN A 69 3.43 11.47 -5.61
CA GLN A 69 3.61 11.16 -4.20
C GLN A 69 3.69 9.66 -3.95
N THR A 70 2.78 8.89 -4.57
CA THR A 70 2.74 7.44 -4.39
C THR A 70 3.60 6.67 -5.38
N GLY A 71 3.96 7.28 -6.52
CA GLY A 71 4.67 6.60 -7.61
C GLY A 71 3.80 5.58 -8.36
N LEU A 72 2.48 5.60 -8.15
CA LEU A 72 1.54 4.63 -8.69
C LEU A 72 0.56 5.26 -9.68
N CYS A 73 -0.08 4.44 -10.51
CA CYS A 73 -1.22 4.90 -11.30
C CYS A 73 -2.39 5.28 -10.37
N ARG A 74 -3.39 5.98 -10.91
CA ARG A 74 -4.56 6.44 -10.14
C ARG A 74 -5.26 5.31 -9.38
N LEU A 75 -5.55 4.19 -10.03
CA LEU A 75 -6.22 3.06 -9.39
C LEU A 75 -5.39 2.44 -8.26
N CYS A 76 -4.10 2.21 -8.51
CA CYS A 76 -3.20 1.65 -7.50
C CYS A 76 -2.97 2.62 -6.33
N THR A 77 -3.02 3.93 -6.58
CA THR A 77 -2.98 4.96 -5.52
C THR A 77 -4.21 4.87 -4.61
N GLU A 78 -5.42 4.76 -5.17
CA GLU A 78 -6.63 4.62 -4.36
C GLU A 78 -6.62 3.31 -3.54
N ARG A 79 -6.15 2.22 -4.14
CA ARG A 79 -6.01 0.94 -3.43
C ARG A 79 -5.01 1.03 -2.27
N TYR A 80 -3.87 1.68 -2.51
CA TYR A 80 -2.89 1.94 -1.46
C TYR A 80 -3.51 2.73 -0.31
N HIS A 81 -4.25 3.81 -0.59
CA HIS A 81 -4.92 4.59 0.46
C HIS A 81 -5.99 3.78 1.21
N LEU A 82 -6.78 2.98 0.51
CA LEU A 82 -7.76 2.09 1.14
C LEU A 82 -7.11 1.10 2.12
N GLU A 83 -5.96 0.56 1.76
CA GLU A 83 -5.20 -0.34 2.64
C GLU A 83 -4.67 0.39 3.88
N GLN A 84 -4.22 1.64 3.74
CA GLN A 84 -3.84 2.49 4.89
C GLN A 84 -5.02 2.73 5.84
N GLU A 85 -6.20 3.08 5.30
CA GLU A 85 -7.41 3.31 6.10
C GLU A 85 -7.84 2.04 6.86
N ARG A 86 -7.74 0.87 6.22
CA ARG A 86 -8.03 -0.42 6.87
C ARG A 86 -7.07 -0.71 8.02
N ALA A 87 -5.77 -0.52 7.79
CA ALA A 87 -4.76 -0.72 8.83
C ALA A 87 -4.99 0.24 10.01
N PHE A 88 -5.36 1.49 9.74
CA PHE A 88 -5.69 2.45 10.79
C PHE A 88 -6.96 2.07 11.56
N ALA A 89 -8.00 1.59 10.88
CA ALA A 89 -9.22 1.11 11.52
C ALA A 89 -8.95 -0.04 12.52
N GLU A 90 -8.04 -0.96 12.18
CA GLU A 90 -7.62 -2.03 13.09
C GLU A 90 -6.92 -1.52 14.35
N VAL A 91 -6.11 -0.45 14.22
CA VAL A 91 -5.50 0.23 15.37
C VAL A 91 -6.57 0.82 16.28
N LEU A 92 -7.54 1.55 15.71
CA LEU A 92 -8.62 2.18 16.48
C LEU A 92 -9.49 1.15 17.21
N GLU A 93 -9.85 0.05 16.55
CA GLU A 93 -10.64 -1.01 17.20
C GLU A 93 -9.87 -1.68 18.33
N ARG A 94 -8.56 -1.88 18.18
CA ARG A 94 -7.71 -2.41 19.26
C ARG A 94 -7.66 -1.44 20.44
N GLU A 95 -7.39 -0.16 20.20
CA GLU A 95 -7.35 0.86 21.26
C GLU A 95 -8.68 0.96 22.00
N ARG A 96 -9.80 0.95 21.26
CA ARG A 96 -11.14 0.92 21.83
C ARG A 96 -11.36 -0.33 22.67
N ALA A 97 -11.03 -1.51 22.15
CA ALA A 97 -11.22 -2.78 22.86
C ALA A 97 -10.40 -2.83 24.17
N GLU A 98 -9.18 -2.29 24.17
CA GLU A 98 -8.35 -2.22 25.38
C GLU A 98 -8.91 -1.24 26.42
N ALA A 99 -9.46 -0.10 25.99
CA ALA A 99 -10.06 0.90 26.87
C ALA A 99 -11.42 0.45 27.43
N GLU A 100 -12.20 -0.29 26.64
CA GLU A 100 -13.52 -0.80 26.99
C GLU A 100 -13.49 -2.21 27.62
N ASP A 101 -12.30 -2.76 27.88
CA ASP A 101 -12.12 -4.09 28.47
C ASP A 101 -12.92 -4.22 29.79
N PRO A 102 -13.99 -5.03 29.82
CA PRO A 102 -14.83 -5.18 31.00
C PRO A 102 -14.08 -5.75 32.21
N GLY A 103 -13.06 -6.57 31.97
CA GLY A 103 -12.22 -7.18 33.00
C GLY A 103 -11.36 -6.14 33.71
N ARG A 104 -10.64 -5.31 32.94
CA ARG A 104 -9.84 -4.19 33.46
C ARG A 104 -10.70 -3.16 34.18
N ILE A 105 -11.85 -2.81 33.60
CA ILE A 105 -12.82 -1.90 34.23
C ILE A 105 -13.32 -2.48 35.57
N ALA A 106 -13.68 -3.76 35.61
CA ALA A 106 -14.15 -4.41 36.82
C ALA A 106 -13.05 -4.48 37.90
N GLU A 107 -11.80 -4.73 37.51
CA GLU A 107 -10.64 -4.71 38.42
C GLU A 107 -10.43 -3.32 39.03
N ALA A 108 -10.37 -2.28 38.20
CA ALA A 108 -10.24 -0.91 38.67
C ALA A 108 -11.39 -0.50 39.61
N ARG A 109 -12.63 -0.96 39.32
CA ARG A 109 -13.79 -0.75 40.21
C ARG A 109 -13.61 -1.44 41.56
N ARG A 110 -13.17 -2.71 41.57
CA ARG A 110 -12.91 -3.48 42.80
C ARG A 110 -11.83 -2.80 43.65
N GLU A 111 -10.72 -2.41 43.05
CA GLU A 111 -9.63 -1.74 43.75
C GLU A 111 -10.08 -0.40 44.35
N ARG A 112 -10.78 0.42 43.55
CA ARG A 112 -11.35 1.68 44.02
C ARG A 112 -12.29 1.46 45.21
N ASP A 113 -13.18 0.47 45.13
CA ASP A 113 -14.17 0.23 46.18
C ASP A 113 -13.50 -0.32 47.45
N ALA A 114 -12.51 -1.20 47.34
CA ALA A 114 -11.68 -1.65 48.45
C ALA A 114 -10.96 -0.47 49.14
N GLN A 115 -10.38 0.44 48.36
CA GLN A 115 -9.72 1.62 48.90
C GLN A 115 -10.71 2.58 49.58
N ARG A 116 -11.92 2.76 49.03
CA ARG A 116 -12.98 3.54 49.69
C ARG A 116 -13.35 2.94 51.04
N GLN A 117 -13.49 1.63 51.14
CA GLN A 117 -13.79 0.95 52.39
C GLN A 117 -12.66 1.13 53.42
N ARG A 118 -11.40 0.94 52.99
CA ARG A 118 -10.22 1.18 53.85
C ARG A 118 -10.21 2.60 54.40
N ASN A 119 -10.37 3.60 53.53
CA ASN A 119 -10.43 5.00 53.94
C ASN A 119 -11.56 5.27 54.94
N SER A 120 -12.75 4.69 54.72
CA SER A 120 -13.88 4.81 55.64
C SER A 120 -13.57 4.23 57.02
N ARG A 121 -12.97 3.04 57.06
CA ARG A 121 -12.55 2.38 58.31
C ARG A 121 -11.51 3.22 59.05
N THR A 122 -10.51 3.76 58.34
CA THR A 122 -9.51 4.67 58.91
C THR A 122 -10.17 5.92 59.50
N CYS A 123 -11.07 6.57 58.77
CA CYS A 123 -11.75 7.76 59.27
C CYS A 123 -12.52 7.45 60.57
N ARG A 124 -13.26 6.35 60.61
CA ARG A 124 -13.99 5.92 61.81
C ARG A 124 -13.05 5.60 62.98
N ARG A 125 -11.95 4.89 62.73
CA ARG A 125 -10.96 4.50 63.76
C ARG A 125 -10.34 5.72 64.45
N TYR A 126 -10.05 6.77 63.71
CA TYR A 126 -9.34 7.96 64.22
C TYR A 126 -10.25 9.18 64.42
N GLY A 127 -11.58 9.02 64.37
CA GLY A 127 -12.52 10.13 64.54
C GLY A 127 -12.42 11.22 63.46
N LEU A 128 -11.83 10.91 62.30
CA LEU A 128 -11.60 11.87 61.23
C LEU A 128 -12.88 12.09 60.39
N PRO A 129 -13.09 13.31 59.85
CA PRO A 129 -14.20 13.57 58.95
C PRO A 129 -14.09 12.72 57.67
N SER A 130 -15.21 12.16 57.21
CA SER A 130 -15.27 11.36 56.00
C SER A 130 -15.04 12.21 54.74
N ARG A 131 -14.74 11.56 53.61
CA ARG A 131 -14.51 12.23 52.32
C ARG A 131 -15.64 13.19 51.91
N SER A 132 -16.90 12.87 52.21
CA SER A 132 -18.05 13.73 51.89
C SER A 132 -18.17 14.95 52.79
N ARG A 133 -17.66 14.89 54.02
CA ARG A 133 -17.62 16.01 54.98
C ARG A 133 -16.36 16.89 54.85
N ARG A 134 -15.44 16.51 53.96
CA ARG A 134 -14.20 17.24 53.65
C ARG A 134 -14.28 18.04 52.35
N LYS A 135 -15.38 17.90 51.60
CA LYS A 135 -15.73 18.83 50.52
C LYS A 135 -16.34 20.07 51.14
#